data_AF-A0A429A6D9-F1
#
_entry.id   AF-A0A429A6D9-F1
#
_cell.length_a   1.000
_cell.length_b   1.000
_cell.length_c   1.000
_cell.angle_alpha   90.00
_cell.angle_beta   90.00
_cell.angle_gamma   90.00
#
_symmetry.space_group_name_H-M   'P 1'
#
loop_
_entity.id
_entity.type
_entity.pdbx_description
1 polymer ?
#
loop_
_entity_poly.entity_id
_entity_poly.type
_entity_poly.pdbx_seq_one_letter_code
_entity_poly.pdbx_strand_id
1 'polypeptide(L)'
;MAERQGQTAPDAVLTRIGQVVMLLHAGDREEARRRLLDLWAELGEGADPLHRCTLAHYLADTQDDPLDELAWDLRALAAAEGAGGAVAVRALYPSLHLNLAADYVKLERTETAIAHLRRARG
;
A
#
# COMPACT_ATOMS: atom_id res chain seq x y z
N MET A 1 8.21 29.59 -14.91
CA MET A 1 8.54 28.24 -15.41
C MET A 1 9.14 27.43 -14.26
N ALA A 2 8.35 27.05 -13.26
CA ALA A 2 8.86 26.37 -12.05
C ALA A 2 7.84 25.38 -11.45
N GLU A 3 7.14 24.61 -12.29
CA GLU A 3 6.12 23.63 -11.85
C GLU A 3 6.34 22.21 -12.40
N ARG A 4 7.44 21.94 -13.11
CA ARG A 4 7.71 20.62 -13.69
C ARG A 4 8.54 19.68 -12.82
N GLN A 5 9.36 20.20 -11.91
CA GLN A 5 10.30 19.37 -11.12
C GLN A 5 9.62 18.60 -9.98
N GLY A 6 8.47 19.10 -9.48
CA GLY A 6 7.68 18.43 -8.44
C GLY A 6 6.80 17.29 -8.95
N GLN A 7 6.55 17.18 -10.25
CA GLN A 7 5.70 16.12 -10.85
C GLN A 7 6.53 14.93 -11.35
N THR A 8 7.77 15.17 -11.80
CA THR A 8 8.68 14.14 -12.31
C THR A 8 9.17 13.18 -11.22
N ALA A 9 9.37 13.66 -9.98
CA ALA A 9 9.80 12.82 -8.86
C ALA A 9 8.68 11.89 -8.33
N PRO A 10 7.42 12.35 -8.17
CA PRO A 10 6.28 11.48 -7.88
C PRO A 10 6.07 10.36 -8.89
N ASP A 11 6.08 10.72 -10.18
CA ASP A 11 5.91 9.73 -11.24
C ASP A 11 7.06 8.72 -11.27
N ALA A 12 8.28 9.14 -10.90
CA ALA A 12 9.42 8.24 -10.77
C ALA A 12 9.26 7.20 -9.64
N VAL A 13 8.66 7.58 -8.50
CA VAL A 13 8.41 6.64 -7.40
C VAL A 13 7.37 5.60 -7.81
N LEU A 14 6.23 6.03 -8.36
CA LEU A 14 5.20 5.09 -8.84
C LEU A 14 5.72 4.18 -9.95
N THR A 15 6.59 4.70 -10.83
CA THR A 15 7.26 3.88 -11.86
C THR A 15 8.18 2.82 -11.24
N ARG A 16 8.99 3.18 -10.23
CA ARG A 16 9.84 2.22 -9.52
C ARG A 16 9.02 1.15 -8.82
N ILE A 17 7.91 1.53 -8.18
CA ILE A 17 6.98 0.57 -7.57
C ILE A 17 6.46 -0.40 -8.65
N GLY A 18 5.95 0.13 -9.77
CA GLY A 18 5.43 -0.68 -10.87
C GLY A 18 6.45 -1.68 -11.44
N GLN A 19 7.72 -1.29 -11.57
CA GLN A 19 8.80 -2.20 -11.99
C GLN A 19 9.01 -3.36 -11.02
N VAL A 20 8.95 -3.10 -9.71
CA VAL A 20 9.11 -4.15 -8.70
C VAL A 20 7.88 -5.06 -8.64
N VAL A 21 6.67 -4.51 -8.83
CA VAL A 21 5.43 -5.29 -8.92
C VAL A 21 5.45 -6.25 -10.11
N MET A 22 6.05 -5.87 -11.24
CA MET A 22 6.26 -6.81 -12.35
C MET A 22 7.14 -8.00 -11.96
N LEU A 23 8.15 -7.82 -11.09
CA LEU A 23 8.96 -8.91 -10.55
C LEU A 23 8.15 -9.80 -9.61
N LEU A 24 7.34 -9.19 -8.73
CA LEU A 24 6.42 -9.91 -7.85
C LEU A 24 5.48 -10.82 -8.66
N HIS A 25 4.87 -10.28 -9.71
CA HIS A 25 3.99 -11.05 -10.60
C HIS A 25 4.72 -12.11 -11.44
N ALA A 26 6.03 -11.94 -11.67
CA ALA A 26 6.87 -12.95 -12.29
C ALA A 26 7.26 -14.09 -11.32
N GLY A 27 6.87 -13.99 -10.05
CA GLY A 27 7.10 -15.00 -9.01
C GLY A 27 8.32 -14.75 -8.12
N ASP A 28 9.08 -13.67 -8.36
CA ASP A 28 10.29 -13.35 -7.58
C ASP A 28 9.94 -12.50 -6.35
N ARG A 29 9.19 -13.11 -5.43
CA ARG A 29 8.60 -12.45 -4.25
C ARG A 29 9.65 -11.90 -3.29
N GLU A 30 10.72 -12.65 -3.00
CA GLU A 30 11.75 -12.22 -2.06
C GLU A 30 12.51 -11.00 -2.58
N GLU A 31 12.87 -11.00 -3.86
CA GLU A 31 13.53 -9.86 -4.49
C GLU A 31 12.60 -8.65 -4.56
N ALA A 32 11.31 -8.87 -4.85
CA ALA A 32 10.31 -7.81 -4.82
C ALA A 32 10.19 -7.19 -3.42
N ARG A 33 10.06 -8.02 -2.37
CA ARG A 33 10.02 -7.59 -0.97
C ARG A 33 11.23 -6.72 -0.64
N ARG A 34 12.43 -7.19 -0.96
CA ARG A 34 13.68 -6.49 -0.66
C ARG A 34 13.71 -5.11 -1.31
N ARG A 35 13.40 -5.01 -2.59
CA ARG A 35 13.40 -3.74 -3.33
C ARG A 35 12.32 -2.76 -2.86
N LEU A 36 11.14 -3.26 -2.48
CA LEU A 36 10.09 -2.42 -1.92
C LEU A 36 10.46 -1.91 -0.52
N LEU A 37 11.13 -2.72 0.31
CA LEU A 37 11.64 -2.29 1.63
C LEU A 37 12.73 -1.23 1.50
N ASP A 38 13.66 -1.41 0.56
CA ASP A 38 14.69 -0.41 0.24
C ASP A 38 14.02 0.93 -0.14
N LEU A 39 13.03 0.88 -1.04
CA LEU A 39 12.26 2.06 -1.45
C LEU A 39 11.47 2.69 -0.29
N TRP A 40 10.94 1.87 0.63
CA TRP A 40 10.21 2.36 1.79
C TRP A 40 11.12 3.15 2.73
N ALA A 41 12.34 2.66 2.95
CA ALA A 41 13.35 3.35 3.73
C ALA A 41 13.80 4.67 3.05
N GLU A 42 13.93 4.67 1.72
CA GLU A 42 14.26 5.88 0.94
C GLU A 42 13.20 6.98 1.02
N LEU A 43 11.90 6.62 0.96
CA LEU A 43 10.81 7.60 0.97
C LEU A 43 10.69 8.37 2.29
N GLY A 44 10.92 7.70 3.42
CA GLY A 44 10.74 8.28 4.75
C GLY A 44 9.29 8.69 5.05
N GLU A 45 9.05 9.21 6.26
CA GLU A 45 7.69 9.47 6.77
C GLU A 45 6.98 10.65 6.09
N GLY A 46 7.72 11.60 5.52
CA GLY A 46 7.19 12.80 4.86
C GLY A 46 6.84 12.63 3.38
N ALA A 47 6.95 11.41 2.83
CA ALA A 47 6.61 11.15 1.44
C ALA A 47 5.11 11.33 1.15
N ASP A 48 4.80 11.56 -0.12
CA ASP A 48 3.41 11.70 -0.59
C ASP A 48 2.54 10.52 -0.09
N PRO A 49 1.37 10.81 0.51
CA PRO A 49 0.48 9.78 1.04
C PRO A 49 0.06 8.71 0.03
N LEU A 50 -0.09 9.06 -1.24
CA LEU A 50 -0.41 8.10 -2.30
C LEU A 50 0.76 7.12 -2.48
N HIS A 51 2.01 7.61 -2.57
CA HIS A 51 3.17 6.73 -2.70
C HIS A 51 3.33 5.80 -1.50
N ARG A 52 3.19 6.34 -0.27
CA ARG A 52 3.28 5.52 0.95
C ARG A 52 2.17 4.49 1.01
N CYS A 53 0.95 4.86 0.65
CA CYS A 53 -0.18 3.93 0.57
C CYS A 53 0.08 2.82 -0.45
N THR A 54 0.45 3.17 -1.68
CA THR A 54 0.70 2.20 -2.76
C THR A 54 1.88 1.28 -2.43
N LEU A 55 2.97 1.81 -1.88
CA LEU A 55 4.13 1.01 -1.51
C LEU A 55 3.84 0.05 -0.36
N ALA A 56 3.15 0.52 0.69
CA ALA A 56 2.77 -0.33 1.81
C ALA A 56 1.84 -1.47 1.38
N HIS A 57 0.88 -1.19 0.49
CA HIS A 57 0.00 -2.23 -0.07
C HIS A 57 0.81 -3.32 -0.80
N TYR A 58 1.71 -2.97 -1.71
CA TYR A 58 2.52 -3.98 -2.39
C TYR A 58 3.53 -4.67 -1.47
N LEU A 59 3.97 -4.02 -0.38
CA LEU A 59 4.74 -4.70 0.66
C LEU A 59 3.92 -5.76 1.39
N ALA A 60 2.63 -5.52 1.65
CA ALA A 60 1.71 -6.50 2.23
C ALA A 60 1.62 -7.76 1.34
N ASP A 61 1.42 -7.59 0.02
CA ASP A 61 1.34 -8.68 -0.95
C ASP A 61 2.61 -9.55 -1.04
N THR A 62 3.73 -9.06 -0.53
CA THR A 62 4.96 -9.85 -0.47
C THR A 62 5.05 -10.73 0.78
N GLN A 63 4.29 -10.47 1.85
CA GLN A 63 4.45 -11.15 3.14
C GLN A 63 3.97 -12.60 3.12
N ASP A 64 4.73 -13.47 3.79
CA ASP A 64 4.34 -14.88 3.98
C ASP A 64 3.61 -15.09 5.32
N ASP A 65 3.92 -14.26 6.33
CA ASP A 65 3.21 -14.23 7.61
C ASP A 65 1.97 -13.33 7.51
N PRO A 66 0.75 -13.85 7.79
CA PRO A 66 -0.48 -13.05 7.75
C PRO A 66 -0.50 -11.86 8.74
N LEU A 67 0.27 -11.90 9.82
CA LEU A 67 0.40 -10.77 10.75
C LEU A 67 1.26 -9.66 10.15
N ASP A 68 2.32 -10.00 9.42
CA ASP A 68 3.16 -9.03 8.73
C ASP A 68 2.40 -8.39 7.56
N GLU A 69 1.64 -9.19 6.82
CA GLU A 69 0.73 -8.71 5.77
C GLU A 69 -0.25 -7.66 6.33
N LEU A 70 -0.99 -8.04 7.40
CA LEU A 70 -1.91 -7.13 8.09
C LEU A 70 -1.20 -5.85 8.55
N ALA A 71 0.00 -5.96 9.10
CA ALA A 71 0.74 -4.82 9.60
C ALA A 71 1.10 -3.84 8.46
N TRP A 72 1.36 -4.33 7.25
CA TRP A 72 1.61 -3.49 6.07
C TRP A 72 0.33 -2.89 5.50
N ASP A 73 -0.76 -3.65 5.42
CA ASP A 73 -2.04 -3.10 4.95
C ASP A 73 -2.62 -2.05 5.91
N LEU A 74 -2.40 -2.19 7.22
CA LEU A 74 -2.73 -1.13 8.18
C LEU A 74 -1.90 0.15 7.96
N ARG A 75 -0.62 0.02 7.58
CA ARG A 75 0.21 1.18 7.21
C ARG A 75 -0.27 1.83 5.91
N ALA A 76 -0.76 1.04 4.96
CA ALA A 76 -1.35 1.56 3.72
C ALA A 76 -2.61 2.38 4.03
N LEU A 77 -3.52 1.85 4.85
CA LEU A 77 -4.71 2.58 5.29
C LEU A 77 -4.36 3.86 6.07
N ALA A 78 -3.43 3.79 7.02
CA ALA A 78 -3.01 4.96 7.80
C ALA A 78 -2.40 6.06 6.92
N ALA A 79 -1.59 5.70 5.92
CA ALA A 79 -1.07 6.66 4.94
C ALA A 79 -2.22 7.31 4.15
N ALA A 80 -3.21 6.51 3.75
CA ALA A 80 -4.35 7.01 3.01
C ALA A 80 -5.23 7.98 3.84
N GLU A 81 -5.48 7.66 5.12
CA GLU A 81 -6.21 8.51 6.05
C GLU A 81 -5.48 9.83 6.34
N GLY A 82 -4.14 9.80 6.41
CA GLY A 82 -3.31 10.99 6.58
C GLY A 82 -3.34 11.98 5.41
N ALA A 83 -3.86 11.58 4.24
CA ALA A 83 -3.90 12.41 3.03
C ALA A 83 -4.97 13.51 3.05
N GLY A 84 -5.74 13.66 4.14
CA GLY A 84 -6.72 14.74 4.29
C GLY A 84 -7.85 14.73 3.25
N GLY A 85 -8.14 13.58 2.65
CA GLY A 85 -9.17 13.44 1.63
C GLY A 85 -8.74 13.85 0.22
N ALA A 86 -7.47 13.67 -0.16
CA ALA A 86 -7.09 13.72 -1.56
C ALA A 86 -7.95 12.74 -2.40
N VAL A 87 -8.51 13.19 -3.54
CA VAL A 87 -9.44 12.38 -4.37
C VAL A 87 -8.80 11.06 -4.80
N ALA A 88 -7.55 11.10 -5.26
CA ALA A 88 -6.81 9.93 -5.74
C ALA A 88 -6.67 8.87 -4.64
N VAL A 89 -6.43 9.30 -3.40
CA VAL A 89 -6.28 8.42 -2.24
C VAL A 89 -7.63 7.86 -1.78
N ARG A 90 -8.69 8.67 -1.78
CA ARG A 90 -10.05 8.19 -1.44
C ARG A 90 -10.53 7.06 -2.35
N ALA A 91 -10.13 7.07 -3.62
CA ALA A 91 -10.47 6.01 -4.55
C ALA A 91 -9.89 4.63 -4.14
N LEU A 92 -8.87 4.61 -3.27
CA LEU A 92 -8.24 3.39 -2.77
C LEU A 92 -8.95 2.80 -1.54
N TYR A 93 -9.77 3.57 -0.81
CA TYR A 93 -10.40 3.11 0.43
C TYR A 93 -11.18 1.80 0.32
N PRO A 94 -12.02 1.58 -0.72
CA PRO A 94 -12.68 0.29 -0.89
C PRO A 94 -11.68 -0.88 -0.94
N SER A 95 -10.62 -0.75 -1.75
CA SER A 95 -9.59 -1.77 -1.90
C SER A 95 -8.84 -2.03 -0.59
N LEU A 96 -8.42 -0.96 0.09
CA LEU A 96 -7.69 -1.06 1.36
C LEU A 96 -8.52 -1.77 2.44
N HIS A 97 -9.82 -1.48 2.51
CA HIS A 97 -10.70 -2.17 3.44
C HIS A 97 -10.96 -3.64 3.03
N LEU A 98 -10.98 -3.96 1.73
CA LEU A 98 -11.10 -5.36 1.29
C LEU A 98 -9.86 -6.18 1.66
N ASN A 99 -8.65 -5.64 1.48
CA ASN A 99 -7.41 -6.33 1.86
C ASN A 99 -7.37 -6.59 3.36
N LEU A 100 -7.64 -5.57 4.19
CA LEU A 100 -7.74 -5.73 5.63
C LEU A 100 -8.78 -6.77 6.04
N ALA A 101 -9.92 -6.83 5.35
CA ALA A 101 -10.90 -7.88 5.60
C ALA A 101 -10.36 -9.27 5.28
N ALA A 102 -9.63 -9.44 4.17
CA ALA A 102 -8.99 -10.69 3.81
C ALA A 102 -7.93 -11.12 4.85
N ASP A 103 -7.12 -10.19 5.33
CA ASP A 103 -6.11 -10.45 6.37
C ASP A 103 -6.75 -10.88 7.68
N TYR A 104 -7.80 -10.18 8.11
CA TYR A 104 -8.52 -10.56 9.31
C TYR A 104 -9.22 -11.91 9.16
N VAL A 105 -9.61 -12.32 7.96
CA VAL A 105 -10.08 -13.71 7.70
C VAL A 105 -8.95 -14.71 7.88
N LYS A 106 -7.75 -14.46 7.33
CA LYS A 106 -6.56 -15.33 7.50
C LYS A 106 -6.18 -15.51 8.96
N LEU A 107 -6.44 -14.50 9.79
CA LEU A 107 -6.17 -14.49 11.23
C LEU A 107 -7.35 -14.95 12.10
N GLU A 108 -8.42 -15.49 11.50
CA GLU A 108 -9.63 -15.95 12.20
C GLU A 108 -10.35 -14.86 13.03
N ARG A 109 -10.18 -13.58 12.67
CA ARG A 109 -10.80 -12.40 13.31
C ARG A 109 -12.03 -11.94 12.53
N THR A 110 -13.01 -12.82 12.44
CA THR A 110 -14.19 -12.65 11.57
C THR A 110 -14.99 -11.36 11.81
N GLU A 111 -15.19 -10.96 13.07
CA GLU A 111 -15.96 -9.74 13.38
C GLU A 111 -15.28 -8.48 12.81
N THR A 112 -13.95 -8.40 12.96
CA THR A 112 -13.16 -7.30 12.40
C THR A 112 -13.18 -7.33 10.88
N ALA A 113 -13.06 -8.51 10.26
CA ALA A 113 -13.18 -8.65 8.81
C ALA A 113 -14.52 -8.12 8.29
N ILE A 114 -15.64 -8.47 8.93
CA ILE A 114 -16.98 -7.99 8.56
C ILE A 114 -17.08 -6.45 8.68
N ALA A 115 -16.49 -5.86 9.71
CA ALA A 115 -16.47 -4.41 9.87
C ALA A 115 -15.74 -3.72 8.71
N HIS A 116 -14.61 -4.28 8.26
CA HIS A 116 -13.87 -3.78 7.09
C HIS A 116 -14.65 -3.99 5.78
N LEU A 117 -15.29 -5.14 5.57
CA LEU A 117 -16.15 -5.37 4.39
C LEU A 117 -17.30 -4.35 4.29
N ARG A 118 -17.89 -3.93 5.41
CA ARG A 118 -18.91 -2.89 5.43
C ARG A 118 -18.34 -1.54 4.97
N ARG A 119 -17.17 -1.16 5.50
CA ARG A 119 -16.49 0.09 5.11
C ARG A 119 -16.09 0.09 3.63
N ALA A 120 -15.72 -1.06 3.08
CA ALA A 120 -15.37 -1.17 1.67
C ALA A 120 -16.53 -0.85 0.72
N ARG A 121 -17.79 -0.99 1.17
CA ARG A 121 -18.98 -0.80 0.33
C ARG A 121 -19.49 0.65 0.26
N GLY A 122 -19.03 1.52 1.16
CA GLY A 122 -19.54 2.89 1.31
C GLY A 122 -20.76 2.98 2.22
#